data_AF-A0A1G6QF98-F1
#
_entry.id   AF-A0A1G6QF98-F1
#
_cell.length_a   1.000
_cell.length_b   1.000
_cell.length_c   1.000
_cell.angle_alpha   90.00
_cell.angle_beta   90.00
_cell.angle_gamma   90.00
#
_symmetry.space_group_name_H-M   'P 1'
#
loop_
_entity.id
_entity.type
_entity.pdbx_description
1 polymer ?
#
loop_
_entity_poly.entity_id
_entity_poly.type
_entity_poly.pdbx_seq_one_letter_code
_entity_poly.pdbx_strand_id
1 'polypeptide(L)'
;MDGHHGFEADGARAVTNAAYSYSHPGYSWTTYPERVEAAGVSWQIYQEWDSFTDNAVEYFAPFKAIGRKILTAVEGGFRTTEEFYDSLHARSADERARALRRFDAGVAALTPAERRLFQRGAYRSEPGTLVRRLRADIAARRLPRVSWLVPTAADSEHPGASTPVGSANLVYDVLDAIAADPLTWSKTVLLITFDENDGFFDHVPPPVPPRDDAEEHFDGQPLGLGPRVPMTIVSPWTVGGHVDPTVYDHTSVLRLLERWTGVRETNISAWRRTVAGDLTGAFDLTRPGRPPRLTRPGPVPAPIARWHPTPPDEQRAPTVEPGTRPARPVPYRTTVSGVLRPHGTLDLTLTNTGRASAHFAIYPYAGERPEPAHRDVSGSHTEPLTLAGAAYRVAVQGPNGSWWEFGGARDGGRRGRRPAAAPARRGGAGDRQLGAGGHPAARRRAVDPDGAGRGGAHRPRRLAGAPRPLRRAGHRRRRSRVPPHAHQPPLTGPTGGPACRGAR
;
A
#
# COMPACT_ATOMS: atom_id res chain seq x y z
N MET A 1 11.16 6.28 4.44
CA MET A 1 12.48 6.95 4.30
C MET A 1 13.49 6.51 5.35
N ASP A 2 13.11 5.58 6.21
CA ASP A 2 13.96 4.88 7.16
C ASP A 2 13.41 3.45 7.35
N GLY A 3 14.24 2.51 7.82
CA GLY A 3 13.90 1.10 7.97
C GLY A 3 13.61 0.65 9.41
N HIS A 4 13.67 1.54 10.41
CA HIS A 4 13.71 1.17 11.83
C HIS A 4 12.73 1.97 12.69
N HIS A 5 12.18 1.32 13.71
CA HIS A 5 11.26 1.96 14.68
C HIS A 5 11.99 2.42 15.95
N GLY A 6 13.22 2.96 15.79
CA GLY A 6 14.27 3.17 16.80
C GLY A 6 13.90 3.44 18.25
N PHE A 7 14.44 4.51 18.81
CA PHE A 7 14.20 4.88 20.20
C PHE A 7 14.05 6.39 20.32
N GLU A 8 13.09 6.78 21.13
CA GLU A 8 12.92 8.14 21.61
C GLU A 8 14.13 8.59 22.44
N ALA A 9 14.27 9.90 22.65
CA ALA A 9 15.40 10.45 23.41
C ALA A 9 15.45 10.01 24.88
N ASP A 10 14.31 9.58 25.43
CA ASP A 10 14.19 9.01 26.77
C ASP A 10 14.47 7.49 26.82
N GLY A 11 14.77 6.88 25.67
CA GLY A 11 15.05 5.45 25.53
C GLY A 11 13.80 4.59 25.32
N ALA A 12 12.59 5.17 25.27
CA ALA A 12 11.38 4.43 24.89
C ALA A 12 11.40 4.06 23.40
N ARG A 13 10.64 3.03 22.99
CA ARG A 13 10.54 2.64 21.57
C ARG A 13 9.77 3.71 20.79
N ALA A 14 10.26 4.06 19.59
CA ALA A 14 9.60 5.04 18.73
C ALA A 14 8.45 4.41 17.93
N VAL A 15 7.32 4.15 18.63
CA VAL A 15 6.11 3.49 18.08
C VAL A 15 4.86 4.36 18.14
N THR A 16 5.03 5.65 18.43
CA THR A 16 3.93 6.62 18.54
C THR A 16 4.22 7.84 17.67
N ASN A 17 3.26 8.74 17.54
CA ASN A 17 3.42 10.00 16.81
C ASN A 17 4.09 11.10 17.66
N ALA A 18 4.96 10.74 18.61
CA ALA A 18 5.62 11.70 19.51
C ALA A 18 6.40 12.78 18.74
N ALA A 19 6.99 12.42 17.60
CA ALA A 19 7.76 13.33 16.76
C ALA A 19 6.95 14.44 16.07
N TYR A 20 5.62 14.33 16.02
CA TYR A 20 4.73 15.40 15.51
C TYR A 20 4.76 16.63 16.42
N SER A 21 5.18 16.49 17.67
CA SER A 21 5.44 17.65 18.52
C SER A 21 6.60 18.46 17.94
N TYR A 22 6.37 19.76 17.69
CA TYR A 22 7.45 20.67 17.31
C TYR A 22 8.57 20.75 18.37
N SER A 23 8.26 20.44 19.63
CA SER A 23 9.24 20.40 20.72
C SER A 23 10.00 19.07 20.80
N HIS A 24 9.67 18.08 19.98
CA HIS A 24 10.39 16.80 19.94
C HIS A 24 11.86 17.02 19.53
N PRO A 25 12.85 16.47 20.26
CA PRO A 25 14.28 16.68 19.99
C PRO A 25 14.73 16.10 18.64
N GLY A 26 14.00 15.10 18.15
CA GLY A 26 14.23 14.42 16.89
C GLY A 26 14.93 13.07 17.05
N TYR A 27 14.68 12.18 16.09
CA TYR A 27 15.29 10.86 16.04
C TYR A 27 16.79 10.93 15.71
N SER A 28 17.58 10.10 16.37
CA SER A 28 19.04 10.17 16.35
C SER A 28 19.71 9.21 15.38
N TRP A 29 18.99 8.21 14.87
CA TRP A 29 19.54 7.28 13.89
C TRP A 29 19.61 7.91 12.50
N THR A 30 20.55 7.44 11.69
CA THR A 30 20.76 7.98 10.34
C THR A 30 19.58 7.61 9.43
N THR A 31 19.15 8.56 8.60
CA THR A 31 18.12 8.35 7.57
C THR A 31 18.72 7.84 6.26
N TYR A 32 17.90 7.22 5.39
CA TYR A 32 18.41 6.80 4.06
C TYR A 32 18.90 7.98 3.20
N PRO A 33 18.22 9.15 3.14
CA PRO A 33 18.73 10.36 2.50
C PRO A 33 20.13 10.77 2.97
N GLU A 34 20.43 10.71 4.26
CA GLU A 34 21.79 10.98 4.77
C GLU A 34 22.81 9.94 4.28
N ARG A 35 22.43 8.66 4.17
CA ARG A 35 23.31 7.62 3.64
C ARG A 35 23.65 7.84 2.16
N VAL A 36 22.65 8.14 1.33
CA VAL A 36 22.88 8.41 -0.10
C VAL A 36 23.61 9.74 -0.32
N GLU A 37 23.39 10.73 0.55
CA GLU A 37 24.16 11.98 0.60
C GLU A 37 25.65 11.71 0.86
N ALA A 38 25.97 10.93 1.90
CA ALA A 38 27.33 10.56 2.24
C ALA A 38 28.02 9.75 1.13
N ALA A 39 27.27 8.95 0.38
CA ALA A 39 27.77 8.18 -0.76
C ALA A 39 27.89 8.98 -2.07
N GLY A 40 27.54 10.27 -2.07
CA GLY A 40 27.59 11.12 -3.27
C GLY A 40 26.53 10.79 -4.33
N VAL A 41 25.48 10.05 -3.97
CA VAL A 41 24.34 9.77 -4.85
C VAL A 41 23.41 10.99 -4.83
N SER A 42 23.07 11.56 -5.99
CA SER A 42 22.17 12.72 -6.03
C SER A 42 20.74 12.34 -5.66
N TRP A 43 20.14 13.12 -4.75
CA TRP A 43 18.76 12.92 -4.31
C TRP A 43 18.04 14.24 -4.01
N GLN A 44 16.71 14.20 -3.96
CA GLN A 44 15.84 15.33 -3.59
C GLN A 44 14.47 14.84 -3.10
N ILE A 45 13.91 15.52 -2.12
CA ILE A 45 12.50 15.47 -1.75
C ILE A 45 11.81 16.71 -2.34
N TYR A 46 10.76 16.47 -3.12
CA TYR A 46 9.88 17.49 -3.67
C TYR A 46 8.61 17.53 -2.81
N GLN A 47 8.35 18.70 -2.22
CA GLN A 47 7.22 18.94 -1.32
C GLN A 47 6.88 20.43 -1.33
N GLU A 48 5.67 20.76 -0.91
CA GLU A 48 5.17 22.12 -0.76
C GLU A 48 5.04 22.48 0.71
N TRP A 49 4.62 23.71 1.04
CA TRP A 49 4.42 24.13 2.43
C TRP A 49 3.53 23.18 3.20
N ASP A 50 2.45 22.72 2.56
CA ASP A 50 1.69 21.56 3.01
C ASP A 50 2.33 20.29 2.44
N SER A 51 2.80 19.44 3.34
CA SER A 51 3.31 18.10 3.04
C SER A 51 2.57 17.04 3.85
N PHE A 52 1.45 17.41 4.48
CA PHE A 52 0.63 16.58 5.36
C PHE A 52 1.41 15.78 6.42
N THR A 53 2.55 16.31 6.89
CA THR A 53 3.43 15.63 7.86
C THR A 53 4.11 14.34 7.36
N ASP A 54 4.01 14.04 6.05
CA ASP A 54 4.51 12.79 5.44
C ASP A 54 6.01 12.79 5.14
N ASN A 55 6.65 13.98 5.19
CA ASN A 55 8.10 14.06 5.06
C ASN A 55 8.82 13.73 6.37
N ALA A 56 9.00 12.44 6.62
CA ALA A 56 9.58 11.94 7.86
C ALA A 56 11.00 12.47 8.19
N VAL A 57 11.78 12.99 7.22
CA VAL A 57 13.15 13.46 7.52
C VAL A 57 13.16 14.66 8.47
N GLU A 58 12.08 15.47 8.50
CA GLU A 58 11.96 16.62 9.39
C GLU A 58 11.84 16.22 10.88
N TYR A 59 11.55 14.94 11.15
CA TYR A 59 11.53 14.39 12.50
C TYR A 59 12.93 14.03 13.04
N PHE A 60 13.97 14.09 12.21
CA PHE A 60 15.30 13.67 12.60
C PHE A 60 16.15 14.83 13.13
N ALA A 61 16.98 14.52 14.13
CA ALA A 61 17.80 15.50 14.85
C ALA A 61 18.69 16.36 13.93
N PRO A 62 19.35 15.83 12.87
CA PRO A 62 20.13 16.64 11.94
C PRO A 62 19.30 17.72 11.24
N PHE A 63 18.11 17.37 10.74
CA PHE A 63 17.22 18.32 10.06
C PHE A 63 16.63 19.34 11.03
N LYS A 64 16.22 18.93 12.24
CA LYS A 64 15.78 19.86 13.30
C LYS A 64 16.90 20.82 13.73
N ALA A 65 18.14 20.35 13.83
CA ALA A 65 19.29 21.19 14.16
C ALA A 65 19.54 22.26 13.09
N ILE A 66 19.49 21.89 11.81
CA ILE A 66 19.62 22.84 10.69
C ILE A 66 18.45 23.82 10.68
N GLY A 67 17.22 23.32 10.87
CA GLY A 67 16.01 24.14 10.97
C GLY A 67 16.13 25.22 12.04
N ARG A 68 16.55 24.87 13.25
CA ARG A 68 16.78 25.84 14.35
C ARG A 68 17.77 26.93 13.97
N LYS A 69 18.84 26.61 13.22
CA LYS A 69 19.80 27.62 12.73
C LYS A 69 19.15 28.60 11.77
N ILE A 70 18.37 28.10 10.80
CA ILE A 70 17.62 28.94 9.84
C ILE A 70 16.68 29.90 10.58
N LEU A 71 15.95 29.39 11.56
CA LEU A 71 14.91 30.14 12.28
C LEU A 71 15.47 31.26 13.17
N THR A 72 16.77 31.29 13.48
CA THR A 72 17.39 32.43 14.19
C THR A 72 17.26 33.75 13.42
N ALA A 73 17.14 33.70 12.09
CA ALA A 73 16.92 34.87 11.24
C ALA A 73 15.45 35.30 11.14
N VAL A 74 14.52 34.47 11.63
CA VAL A 74 13.08 34.62 11.43
C VAL A 74 12.40 35.12 12.71
N GLU A 75 11.59 36.17 12.58
CA GLU A 75 10.73 36.64 13.67
C GLU A 75 9.53 35.70 13.88
N GLY A 76 9.20 35.41 15.14
CA GLY A 76 8.03 34.60 15.50
C GLY A 76 8.30 33.47 16.49
N GLY A 77 9.57 33.17 16.80
CA GLY A 77 9.92 32.18 17.82
C GLY A 77 9.55 30.73 17.45
N PHE A 78 9.54 30.41 16.16
CA PHE A 78 9.24 29.06 15.66
C PHE A 78 10.24 28.02 16.17
N ARG A 79 9.72 26.84 16.52
CA ARG A 79 10.50 25.72 17.03
C ARG A 79 11.06 24.85 15.91
N THR A 80 10.31 24.71 14.80
CA THR A 80 10.66 23.91 13.63
C THR A 80 10.37 24.68 12.33
N THR A 81 11.00 24.24 11.23
CA THR A 81 10.74 24.79 9.89
C THR A 81 9.33 24.49 9.43
N GLU A 82 8.79 23.34 9.81
CA GLU A 82 7.39 22.97 9.63
C GLU A 82 6.45 24.00 10.26
N GLU A 83 6.62 24.33 11.55
CA GLU A 83 5.80 25.34 12.23
C GLU A 83 5.87 26.71 11.53
N PHE A 84 7.06 27.06 11.00
CA PHE A 84 7.22 28.24 10.17
C PHE A 84 6.39 28.17 8.89
N TYR A 85 6.47 27.08 8.11
CA TYR A 85 5.73 26.92 6.85
C TYR A 85 4.21 26.91 7.09
N ASP A 86 3.73 26.22 8.12
CA ASP A 86 2.32 26.18 8.50
C ASP A 86 1.78 27.58 8.79
N SER A 87 2.61 28.43 9.44
CA SER A 87 2.25 29.82 9.72
C SER A 87 2.05 30.68 8.46
N LEU A 88 2.60 30.28 7.30
CA LEU A 88 2.54 31.08 6.07
C LEU A 88 1.14 31.13 5.47
N HIS A 89 0.32 30.09 5.66
CA HIS A 89 -1.02 29.98 5.08
C HIS A 89 -1.95 31.11 5.57
N ALA A 90 -1.81 31.52 6.83
CA ALA A 90 -2.64 32.56 7.45
C ALA A 90 -2.14 33.99 7.21
N ARG A 91 -0.94 34.18 6.66
CA ARG A 91 -0.31 35.50 6.46
C ARG A 91 -0.78 36.18 5.18
N SER A 92 -0.83 37.51 5.20
CA SER A 92 -0.97 38.32 3.98
C SER A 92 0.23 38.13 3.04
N ALA A 93 0.08 38.49 1.76
CA ALA A 93 1.14 38.33 0.77
C ALA A 93 2.44 39.07 1.17
N ASP A 94 2.33 40.28 1.70
CA ASP A 94 3.48 41.09 2.10
C ASP A 94 4.19 40.54 3.34
N GLU A 95 3.43 40.10 4.35
CA GLU A 95 3.98 39.45 5.54
C GLU A 95 4.68 38.15 5.18
N ARG A 96 4.05 37.36 4.30
CA ARG A 96 4.60 36.11 3.78
C ARG A 96 5.91 36.36 3.03
N ALA A 97 5.95 37.34 2.14
CA ALA A 97 7.15 37.69 1.41
C ALA A 97 8.29 38.18 2.33
N ARG A 98 7.96 38.97 3.37
CA ARG A 98 8.94 39.37 4.40
C ARG A 98 9.48 38.17 5.19
N ALA A 99 8.59 37.27 5.61
CA ALA A 99 8.94 36.08 6.38
C ALA A 99 9.86 35.14 5.55
N LEU A 100 9.50 34.88 4.30
CA LEU A 100 10.30 34.06 3.38
C LEU A 100 11.66 34.68 3.10
N ARG A 101 11.77 35.99 2.87
CA ARG A 101 13.09 36.64 2.69
C ARG A 101 14.02 36.45 3.88
N ARG A 102 13.49 36.49 5.09
CA ARG A 102 14.27 36.24 6.32
C ARG A 102 14.65 34.77 6.45
N PHE A 103 13.72 33.88 6.15
CA PHE A 103 13.98 32.44 6.10
C PHE A 103 15.10 32.11 5.10
N ASP A 104 15.03 32.66 3.90
CA ASP A 104 16.05 32.51 2.86
C ASP A 104 17.40 33.08 3.29
N ALA A 105 17.43 34.20 4.03
CA ALA A 105 18.66 34.71 4.61
C ALA A 105 19.26 33.74 5.66
N GLY A 106 18.41 33.08 6.47
CA GLY A 106 18.81 32.03 7.39
C GLY A 106 19.39 30.80 6.67
N VAL A 107 18.73 30.33 5.61
CA VAL A 107 19.27 29.28 4.71
C VAL A 107 20.59 29.75 4.09
N ALA A 108 20.71 31.04 3.76
CA ALA A 108 21.90 31.63 3.18
C ALA A 108 23.09 31.76 4.14
N ALA A 109 22.87 31.66 5.45
CA ALA A 109 23.93 31.65 6.45
C ALA A 109 24.46 30.24 6.78
N LEU A 110 23.76 29.18 6.36
CA LEU A 110 24.18 27.80 6.59
C LEU A 110 25.50 27.46 5.87
N THR A 111 26.25 26.53 6.46
CA THR A 111 27.41 25.93 5.78
C THR A 111 26.98 25.24 4.47
N PRO A 112 27.88 25.04 3.50
CA PRO A 112 27.53 24.37 2.24
C PRO A 112 26.92 22.97 2.42
N ALA A 113 27.36 22.21 3.43
CA ALA A 113 26.84 20.88 3.73
C ALA A 113 25.42 20.93 4.29
N GLU A 114 25.19 21.76 5.31
CA GLU A 114 23.87 21.92 5.94
C GLU A 114 22.84 22.47 4.97
N ARG A 115 23.21 23.49 4.18
CA ARG A 115 22.35 24.06 3.16
C ARG A 115 21.92 23.02 2.15
N ARG A 116 22.87 22.20 1.67
CA ARG A 116 22.58 21.16 0.68
C ARG A 116 21.64 20.10 1.25
N LEU A 117 21.88 19.65 2.48
CA LEU A 117 21.01 18.68 3.16
C LEU A 117 19.60 19.24 3.36
N PHE A 118 19.49 20.49 3.82
CA PHE A 118 18.20 21.18 4.00
C PHE A 118 17.45 21.37 2.67
N GLN A 119 18.11 21.93 1.65
CA GLN A 119 17.51 22.18 0.34
C GLN A 119 17.01 20.90 -0.33
N ARG A 120 17.69 19.77 -0.09
CA ARG A 120 17.30 18.47 -0.63
C ARG A 120 16.21 17.78 0.18
N GLY A 121 16.26 17.86 1.52
CA GLY A 121 15.38 17.07 2.38
C GLY A 121 14.21 17.82 2.99
N ALA A 122 14.36 19.08 3.38
CA ALA A 122 13.38 19.79 4.22
C ALA A 122 12.89 21.12 3.64
N TYR A 123 13.42 21.57 2.50
CA TYR A 123 12.87 22.74 1.82
C TYR A 123 11.45 22.46 1.29
N ARG A 124 10.52 23.36 1.57
CA ARG A 124 9.12 23.32 1.13
C ARG A 124 8.87 24.51 0.20
N SER A 125 8.45 24.24 -1.04
CA SER A 125 8.12 25.29 -2.01
C SER A 125 6.68 25.79 -1.88
N GLU A 126 6.34 26.87 -2.59
CA GLU A 126 4.99 27.43 -2.60
C GLU A 126 3.94 26.40 -3.04
N PRO A 127 2.66 26.57 -2.64
CA PRO A 127 1.57 25.71 -3.10
C PRO A 127 1.43 25.69 -4.63
N GLY A 128 1.16 24.51 -5.20
CA GLY A 128 0.99 24.30 -6.64
C GLY A 128 2.28 24.35 -7.47
N THR A 129 3.43 24.11 -6.85
CA THR A 129 4.75 24.17 -7.49
C THR A 129 5.50 22.85 -7.57
N LEU A 130 5.03 21.79 -6.93
CA LEU A 130 5.71 20.49 -6.87
C LEU A 130 6.03 19.95 -8.27
N VAL A 131 5.02 19.77 -9.12
CA VAL A 131 5.23 19.27 -10.49
C VAL A 131 5.99 20.27 -11.34
N ARG A 132 5.79 21.57 -11.12
CA ARG A 132 6.54 22.62 -11.85
C ARG A 132 8.03 22.52 -11.57
N ARG A 133 8.43 22.30 -10.32
CA ARG A 133 9.82 22.08 -9.93
C ARG A 133 10.40 20.81 -10.53
N LEU A 134 9.63 19.72 -10.49
CA LEU A 134 10.02 18.46 -11.15
C LEU A 134 10.28 18.67 -12.65
N ARG A 135 9.36 19.33 -13.37
CA ARG A 135 9.50 19.63 -14.80
C ARG A 135 10.72 20.51 -15.07
N ALA A 136 10.99 21.50 -14.22
CA ALA A 136 12.16 22.37 -14.36
C ALA A 136 13.46 21.57 -14.23
N ASP A 137 13.55 20.63 -13.29
CA ASP A 137 14.75 19.79 -13.12
C ASP A 137 14.92 18.77 -14.25
N ILE A 138 13.82 18.23 -14.80
CA ILE A 138 13.83 17.39 -16.00
C ILE A 138 14.37 18.19 -17.20
N ALA A 139 13.78 19.36 -17.47
CA ALA A 139 14.16 20.22 -18.59
C ALA A 139 15.62 20.69 -18.50
N ALA A 140 16.08 21.01 -17.28
CA ALA A 140 17.46 21.42 -17.02
C ALA A 140 18.46 20.25 -16.96
N ARG A 141 18.02 19.00 -17.13
CA ARG A 141 18.84 17.78 -16.98
C ARG A 141 19.51 17.65 -15.61
N ARG A 142 18.79 18.07 -14.57
CA ARG A 142 19.21 18.06 -13.16
C ARG A 142 18.37 17.14 -12.26
N LEU A 143 17.41 16.40 -12.82
CA LEU A 143 16.64 15.42 -12.05
C LEU A 143 17.59 14.47 -11.28
N PRO A 144 17.50 14.38 -9.95
CA PRO A 144 18.38 13.52 -9.16
C PRO A 144 18.17 12.03 -9.43
N ARG A 145 19.17 11.20 -9.06
CA ARG A 145 19.07 9.74 -9.20
C ARG A 145 18.00 9.13 -8.31
N VAL A 146 17.70 9.76 -7.18
CA VAL A 146 16.62 9.37 -6.27
C VAL A 146 15.74 10.59 -5.99
N SER A 147 14.46 10.52 -6.32
CA SER A 147 13.51 11.61 -6.09
C SER A 147 12.32 11.08 -5.32
N TRP A 148 12.01 11.72 -4.19
CA TRP A 148 10.77 11.47 -3.44
C TRP A 148 9.82 12.64 -3.68
N LEU A 149 8.55 12.34 -3.93
CA LEU A 149 7.51 13.34 -4.10
C LEU A 149 6.54 13.15 -2.93
N VAL A 150 6.38 14.18 -2.12
CA VAL A 150 5.46 14.19 -0.98
C VAL A 150 4.29 15.09 -1.36
N PRO A 151 3.07 14.52 -1.53
CA PRO A 151 1.90 15.29 -1.93
C PRO A 151 1.44 16.24 -0.81
N THR A 152 0.59 17.19 -1.19
CA THR A 152 -0.17 17.98 -0.21
C THR A 152 -1.27 17.12 0.42
N ALA A 153 -1.87 17.60 1.52
CA ALA A 153 -3.02 16.94 2.13
C ALA A 153 -4.21 16.78 1.16
N ALA A 154 -4.36 17.72 0.22
CA ALA A 154 -5.42 17.69 -0.78
C ALA A 154 -5.19 16.64 -1.88
N ASP A 155 -3.94 16.23 -2.10
CA ASP A 155 -3.52 15.34 -3.20
C ASP A 155 -3.03 13.96 -2.72
N SER A 156 -3.16 13.64 -1.42
CA SER A 156 -2.60 12.43 -0.81
C SER A 156 -3.49 11.18 -0.83
N GLU A 157 -4.75 11.31 -1.25
CA GLU A 157 -5.83 10.31 -1.02
C GLU A 157 -6.22 10.08 0.44
N HIS A 158 -5.58 10.73 1.41
CA HIS A 158 -5.90 10.54 2.82
C HIS A 158 -7.38 10.89 3.12
N PRO A 159 -8.13 10.02 3.81
CA PRO A 159 -9.49 10.24 4.23
C PRO A 159 -9.66 11.54 4.99
N GLY A 160 -10.53 12.38 4.47
CA GLY A 160 -10.90 13.66 5.10
C GLY A 160 -10.10 14.86 4.65
N ALA A 161 -8.91 14.67 4.08
CA ALA A 161 -8.13 15.74 3.46
C ALA A 161 -8.19 15.67 1.92
N SER A 162 -8.27 14.47 1.34
CA SER A 162 -8.20 14.23 -0.10
C SER A 162 -9.32 13.33 -0.64
N THR A 163 -9.25 13.03 -1.93
CA THR A 163 -10.10 12.08 -2.67
C THR A 163 -9.26 11.34 -3.72
N PRO A 164 -9.69 10.15 -4.20
CA PRO A 164 -9.00 9.45 -5.29
C PRO A 164 -8.84 10.29 -6.57
N VAL A 165 -9.76 11.23 -6.85
CA VAL A 165 -9.67 12.11 -8.03
C VAL A 165 -8.55 13.15 -7.87
N GLY A 166 -8.30 13.64 -6.65
CA GLY A 166 -7.24 14.62 -6.37
C GLY A 166 -5.86 14.06 -6.71
N SER A 167 -5.50 12.94 -6.06
CA SER A 167 -4.26 12.23 -6.34
C SER A 167 -4.15 11.76 -7.79
N ALA A 168 -5.24 11.30 -8.42
CA ALA A 168 -5.18 10.89 -9.82
C ALA A 168 -4.71 12.03 -10.75
N ASN A 169 -5.06 13.29 -10.46
CA ASN A 169 -4.55 14.44 -11.22
C ASN A 169 -3.06 14.67 -10.97
N LEU A 170 -2.60 14.60 -9.71
CA LEU A 170 -1.17 14.70 -9.39
C LEU A 170 -0.36 13.59 -10.07
N VAL A 171 -0.82 12.33 -9.99
CA VAL A 171 -0.19 11.18 -10.63
C VAL A 171 -0.13 11.38 -12.15
N TYR A 172 -1.21 11.87 -12.77
CA TYR A 172 -1.23 12.21 -14.19
C TYR A 172 -0.16 13.26 -14.53
N ASP A 173 -0.10 14.35 -13.77
CA ASP A 173 0.83 15.46 -14.02
C ASP A 173 2.29 15.06 -13.84
N VAL A 174 2.59 14.17 -12.90
CA VAL A 174 3.92 13.57 -12.70
C VAL A 174 4.28 12.63 -13.85
N LEU A 175 3.35 11.74 -14.25
CA LEU A 175 3.56 10.84 -15.39
C LEU A 175 3.80 11.62 -16.67
N ASP A 176 3.00 12.65 -16.93
CA ASP A 176 3.15 13.53 -18.09
C ASP A 176 4.48 14.29 -18.04
N ALA A 177 4.90 14.80 -16.88
CA ALA A 177 6.20 15.45 -16.71
C ALA A 177 7.38 14.54 -17.09
N ILE A 178 7.34 13.27 -16.65
CA ILE A 178 8.38 12.29 -16.94
C ILE A 178 8.32 11.84 -18.41
N ALA A 179 7.11 11.58 -18.93
CA ALA A 179 6.91 11.06 -20.28
C ALA A 179 7.17 12.09 -21.39
N ALA A 180 7.04 13.39 -21.09
CA ALA A 180 7.28 14.47 -22.04
C ALA A 180 8.75 14.61 -22.49
N ASP A 181 9.72 14.11 -21.70
CA ASP A 181 11.13 14.01 -22.10
C ASP A 181 11.51 12.52 -22.29
N PRO A 182 11.59 12.02 -23.55
CA PRO A 182 11.84 10.60 -23.82
C PRO A 182 13.15 10.07 -23.21
N LEU A 183 14.16 10.92 -23.07
CA LEU A 183 15.44 10.55 -22.44
C LEU A 183 15.30 10.32 -20.94
N THR A 184 14.47 11.10 -20.26
CA THR A 184 14.10 10.89 -18.86
C THR A 184 13.24 9.65 -18.73
N TRP A 185 12.16 9.52 -19.50
CA TRP A 185 11.31 8.32 -19.49
C TRP A 185 12.12 7.02 -19.65
N SER A 186 13.04 6.96 -20.62
CA SER A 186 13.80 5.74 -20.94
C SER A 186 14.66 5.17 -19.80
N LYS A 187 14.87 5.95 -18.73
CA LYS A 187 15.73 5.59 -17.60
C LYS A 187 15.07 5.76 -16.23
N THR A 188 13.75 5.93 -16.18
CA THR A 188 13.03 6.22 -14.93
C THR A 188 12.20 5.01 -14.48
N VAL A 189 12.20 4.80 -13.16
CA VAL A 189 11.24 3.97 -12.45
C VAL A 189 10.41 4.90 -11.57
N LEU A 190 9.10 4.99 -11.83
CA LEU A 190 8.16 5.64 -10.92
C LEU A 190 7.50 4.58 -10.03
N LEU A 191 7.68 4.71 -8.72
CA LEU A 191 7.00 3.90 -7.71
C LEU A 191 5.88 4.74 -7.11
N ILE A 192 4.63 4.29 -7.26
CA ILE A 192 3.46 4.89 -6.63
C ILE A 192 3.05 3.94 -5.51
N THR A 193 3.11 4.41 -4.27
CA THR A 193 2.82 3.62 -3.07
C THR A 193 2.07 4.49 -2.07
N PHE A 194 1.37 3.85 -1.16
CA PHE A 194 0.77 4.49 0.01
C PHE A 194 1.66 4.25 1.22
N ASP A 195 1.52 5.06 2.26
CA ASP A 195 2.23 4.93 3.53
C ASP A 195 1.51 3.98 4.50
N GLU A 196 0.17 3.97 4.49
CA GLU A 196 -0.65 3.07 5.30
C GLU A 196 -2.05 2.77 4.66
N ASN A 197 -2.98 2.15 5.39
CA ASN A 197 -4.26 1.62 4.86
C ASN A 197 -5.54 2.31 5.40
N ASP A 198 -5.39 3.37 6.16
CA ASP A 198 -6.36 4.19 6.87
C ASP A 198 -7.33 3.43 7.78
N GLY A 199 -6.92 2.23 8.23
CA GLY A 199 -7.80 1.31 8.95
C GLY A 199 -8.90 0.68 8.09
N PHE A 200 -8.88 0.84 6.76
CA PHE A 200 -9.80 0.12 5.88
C PHE A 200 -9.48 -1.37 5.86
N PHE A 201 -10.54 -2.18 5.71
CA PHE A 201 -10.43 -3.63 5.69
C PHE A 201 -9.63 -4.12 4.48
N ASP A 202 -8.59 -4.92 4.75
CA ASP A 202 -7.97 -5.83 3.79
C ASP A 202 -8.19 -7.29 4.22
N HIS A 203 -8.46 -8.16 3.26
CA HIS A 203 -8.81 -9.55 3.52
C HIS A 203 -7.61 -10.49 3.69
N VAL A 204 -6.37 -10.00 3.49
CA VAL A 204 -5.16 -10.82 3.58
C VAL A 204 -4.47 -10.54 4.90
N PRO A 205 -4.42 -11.53 5.82
CA PRO A 205 -3.60 -11.43 7.01
C PRO A 205 -2.12 -11.23 6.63
N PRO A 206 -1.42 -10.28 7.26
CA PRO A 206 -0.02 -10.04 6.97
C PRO A 206 0.89 -11.13 7.56
N PRO A 207 2.10 -11.31 7.01
CA PRO A 207 3.18 -12.02 7.69
C PRO A 207 3.47 -11.41 9.06
N VAL A 208 3.63 -12.27 10.07
CA VAL A 208 3.94 -11.86 11.45
C VAL A 208 5.30 -12.43 11.86
N PRO A 209 6.19 -11.64 12.46
CA PRO A 209 7.51 -12.08 12.90
C PRO A 209 7.43 -13.19 13.97
N PRO A 210 8.45 -14.06 14.06
CA PRO A 210 8.61 -14.96 15.20
C PRO A 210 8.60 -14.19 16.53
N ARG A 211 7.86 -14.69 17.53
CA ARG A 211 7.71 -14.02 18.84
C ARG A 211 9.03 -13.78 19.60
N ASP A 212 10.05 -14.56 19.29
CA ASP A 212 11.39 -14.44 19.86
C ASP A 212 12.26 -13.40 19.14
N ASP A 213 11.78 -12.80 18.04
CA ASP A 213 12.41 -11.65 17.41
C ASP A 213 12.05 -10.37 18.17
N ALA A 214 12.87 -10.04 19.17
CA ALA A 214 12.67 -8.87 20.02
C ALA A 214 12.83 -7.53 19.29
N GLU A 215 13.50 -7.48 18.11
CA GLU A 215 13.60 -6.24 17.33
C GLU A 215 12.26 -5.90 16.65
N GLU A 216 11.51 -6.95 16.30
CA GLU A 216 10.23 -6.90 15.61
C GLU A 216 9.00 -6.91 16.52
N HIS A 217 9.21 -6.92 17.84
CA HIS A 217 8.14 -6.90 18.83
C HIS A 217 8.28 -5.73 19.80
N PHE A 218 7.15 -5.18 20.22
CA PHE A 218 7.06 -4.18 21.27
C PHE A 218 5.84 -4.47 22.15
N ASP A 219 6.04 -4.49 23.47
CA ASP A 219 4.99 -4.84 24.45
C ASP A 219 4.24 -6.15 24.15
N GLY A 220 5.00 -7.15 23.68
CA GLY A 220 4.46 -8.46 23.28
C GLY A 220 3.65 -8.46 21.97
N GLN A 221 3.55 -7.33 21.28
CA GLN A 221 2.87 -7.19 19.98
C GLN A 221 3.88 -7.09 18.83
N PRO A 222 3.58 -7.64 17.65
CA PRO A 222 4.42 -7.47 16.47
C PRO A 222 4.35 -6.01 15.96
N LEU A 223 5.49 -5.46 15.55
CA LEU A 223 5.57 -4.12 14.94
C LEU A 223 5.06 -4.10 13.48
N GLY A 224 5.07 -5.25 12.82
CA GLY A 224 4.65 -5.41 11.44
C GLY A 224 4.68 -6.90 11.03
N LEU A 225 4.44 -7.25 9.77
CA LEU A 225 3.98 -6.34 8.73
C LEU A 225 2.53 -5.91 8.99
N GLY A 226 2.17 -4.71 8.55
CA GLY A 226 0.80 -4.19 8.64
C GLY A 226 -0.10 -4.69 7.50
N PRO A 227 -1.35 -4.21 7.44
CA PRO A 227 -2.24 -4.45 6.31
C PRO A 227 -1.60 -4.06 4.98
N ARG A 228 -2.04 -4.73 3.89
CA ARG A 228 -1.47 -4.47 2.57
C ARG A 228 -1.84 -3.08 2.07
N VAL A 229 -0.87 -2.42 1.45
CA VAL A 229 -1.07 -1.20 0.66
C VAL A 229 -0.79 -1.47 -0.83
N PRO A 230 -1.45 -0.75 -1.75
CA PRO A 230 -1.12 -0.84 -3.17
C PRO A 230 0.27 -0.30 -3.47
N MET A 231 0.97 -0.95 -4.41
CA MET A 231 2.12 -0.37 -5.10
C MET A 231 1.97 -0.56 -6.61
N THR A 232 2.14 0.52 -7.36
CA THR A 232 2.18 0.51 -8.83
C THR A 232 3.54 0.98 -9.32
N ILE A 233 4.16 0.22 -10.23
CA ILE A 233 5.47 0.53 -10.80
C ILE A 233 5.33 0.87 -12.28
N VAL A 234 5.59 2.13 -12.63
CA VAL A 234 5.49 2.63 -14.01
C VAL A 234 6.89 2.88 -14.55
N SER A 235 7.30 2.10 -15.55
CA SER A 235 8.65 2.14 -16.10
C SER A 235 8.73 1.48 -17.49
N PRO A 236 9.72 1.84 -18.32
CA PRO A 236 10.07 1.05 -19.52
C PRO A 236 10.32 -0.44 -19.24
N TRP A 237 10.72 -0.79 -18.00
CA TRP A 237 11.02 -2.17 -17.60
C TRP A 237 9.83 -2.94 -17.00
N THR A 238 8.63 -2.35 -16.95
CA THR A 238 7.41 -3.00 -16.40
C THR A 238 6.27 -3.11 -17.42
N VAL A 239 6.56 -2.86 -18.70
CA VAL A 239 5.58 -2.93 -19.79
C VAL A 239 4.89 -4.29 -19.84
N GLY A 240 3.56 -4.28 -20.05
CA GLY A 240 2.72 -5.49 -20.18
C GLY A 240 1.74 -5.70 -19.03
N GLY A 241 1.74 -4.85 -18.00
CA GLY A 241 0.73 -4.87 -16.94
C GLY A 241 0.80 -6.13 -16.07
N HIS A 242 2.01 -6.44 -15.57
CA HIS A 242 2.26 -7.62 -14.75
C HIS A 242 1.90 -7.39 -13.28
N VAL A 243 1.56 -8.48 -12.60
CA VAL A 243 1.47 -8.52 -11.12
C VAL A 243 2.70 -9.27 -10.60
N ASP A 244 3.44 -8.69 -9.67
CA ASP A 244 4.44 -9.43 -8.88
C ASP A 244 3.83 -9.80 -7.52
N PRO A 245 3.58 -11.10 -7.25
CA PRO A 245 2.96 -11.53 -6.01
C PRO A 245 3.99 -11.96 -4.94
N THR A 246 5.26 -11.56 -5.10
CA THR A 246 6.28 -11.64 -4.05
C THR A 246 5.86 -10.80 -2.84
N VAL A 247 6.20 -11.24 -1.62
CA VAL A 247 5.94 -10.46 -0.41
C VAL A 247 6.88 -9.25 -0.37
N TYR A 248 6.32 -8.06 -0.22
CA TYR A 248 7.05 -6.80 -0.07
C TYR A 248 6.46 -5.98 1.09
N ASP A 249 7.27 -5.05 1.57
CA ASP A 249 6.94 -4.05 2.58
C ASP A 249 7.55 -2.69 2.17
N HIS A 250 7.35 -1.62 2.95
CA HIS A 250 7.95 -0.31 2.64
C HIS A 250 9.48 -0.35 2.60
N THR A 251 10.12 -1.22 3.39
CA THR A 251 11.59 -1.34 3.38
C THR A 251 12.12 -1.97 2.08
N SER A 252 11.26 -2.66 1.32
CA SER A 252 11.60 -3.20 0.00
C SER A 252 11.98 -2.10 -1.01
N VAL A 253 11.44 -0.88 -0.87
CA VAL A 253 11.87 0.30 -1.65
C VAL A 253 13.31 0.67 -1.33
N LEU A 254 13.68 0.67 -0.04
CA LEU A 254 15.05 0.95 0.38
C LEU A 254 15.99 -0.14 -0.15
N ARG A 255 15.60 -1.42 -0.10
CA ARG A 255 16.38 -2.53 -0.65
C ARG A 255 16.57 -2.45 -2.17
N LEU A 256 15.58 -1.97 -2.91
CA LEU A 256 15.74 -1.67 -4.33
C LEU A 256 16.81 -0.58 -4.53
N LEU A 257 16.77 0.47 -3.72
CA LEU A 257 17.79 1.52 -3.75
C LEU A 257 19.16 0.99 -3.33
N GLU A 258 19.28 0.04 -2.40
CA GLU A 258 20.56 -0.64 -2.10
C GLU A 258 21.12 -1.33 -3.34
N ARG A 259 20.28 -2.07 -4.08
CA ARG A 259 20.68 -2.76 -5.31
C ARG A 259 21.12 -1.79 -6.40
N TRP A 260 20.44 -0.66 -6.51
CA TRP A 260 20.70 0.35 -7.54
C TRP A 260 21.92 1.22 -7.23
N THR A 261 22.04 1.69 -5.99
CA THR A 261 23.02 2.69 -5.58
C THR A 261 24.28 2.10 -4.97
N GLY A 262 24.21 0.84 -4.48
CA GLY A 262 25.25 0.23 -3.66
C GLY A 262 25.26 0.71 -2.19
N VAL A 263 24.33 1.59 -1.79
CA VAL A 263 24.25 2.15 -0.43
C VAL A 263 23.31 1.33 0.42
N ARG A 264 23.85 0.62 1.42
CA ARG A 264 23.09 -0.25 2.33
C ARG A 264 22.34 0.55 3.40
N GLU A 265 21.07 0.21 3.62
CA GLU A 265 20.26 0.67 4.75
C GLU A 265 20.44 -0.27 5.95
N THR A 266 21.24 0.15 6.93
CA THR A 266 21.54 -0.68 8.11
C THR A 266 20.37 -0.84 9.07
N ASN A 267 19.31 -0.05 8.90
CA ASN A 267 18.16 0.03 9.80
C ASN A 267 17.08 -1.02 9.48
N ILE A 268 17.23 -1.85 8.45
CA ILE A 268 16.28 -2.93 8.14
C ILE A 268 16.71 -4.21 8.89
N SER A 269 15.82 -4.70 9.75
CA SER A 269 16.02 -5.92 10.55
C SER A 269 16.36 -7.16 9.71
N ALA A 270 16.94 -8.16 10.37
CA ALA A 270 17.25 -9.44 9.75
C ALA A 270 15.98 -10.18 9.27
N TRP A 271 14.90 -10.12 10.04
CA TRP A 271 13.64 -10.77 9.69
C TRP A 271 12.97 -10.14 8.46
N ARG A 272 12.84 -8.80 8.41
CA ARG A 272 12.30 -8.11 7.23
C ARG A 272 13.10 -8.42 5.98
N ARG A 273 14.43 -8.49 6.08
CA ARG A 273 15.31 -8.90 4.96
C ARG A 273 15.08 -10.34 4.49
N THR A 274 14.63 -11.22 5.39
CA THR A 274 14.35 -12.63 5.13
C THR A 274 13.00 -12.83 4.45
N VAL A 275 11.97 -12.11 4.90
CA VAL A 275 10.57 -12.33 4.46
C VAL A 275 10.18 -11.47 3.26
N ALA A 276 10.55 -10.19 3.26
CA ALA A 276 10.24 -9.28 2.15
C ALA A 276 11.27 -9.42 1.02
N GLY A 277 10.88 -9.11 -0.22
CA GLY A 277 11.79 -9.02 -1.36
C GLY A 277 12.48 -7.65 -1.47
N ASP A 278 13.25 -7.44 -2.54
CA ASP A 278 13.97 -6.19 -2.83
C ASP A 278 13.43 -5.44 -4.07
N LEU A 279 12.18 -5.74 -4.46
CA LEU A 279 11.46 -5.28 -5.66
C LEU A 279 12.11 -5.60 -7.03
N THR A 280 13.30 -6.21 -7.08
CA THR A 280 13.96 -6.51 -8.37
C THR A 280 13.16 -7.47 -9.26
N GLY A 281 12.36 -8.36 -8.65
CA GLY A 281 11.46 -9.30 -9.36
C GLY A 281 10.36 -8.63 -10.19
N ALA A 282 10.01 -7.38 -9.84
CA ALA A 282 8.94 -6.64 -10.50
C ALA A 282 9.32 -6.18 -11.92
N PHE A 283 10.61 -6.16 -12.24
CA PHE A 283 11.14 -5.67 -13.52
C PHE A 283 11.45 -6.82 -14.49
N ASP A 284 11.31 -6.53 -15.79
CA ASP A 284 12.01 -7.25 -16.84
C ASP A 284 13.14 -6.39 -17.39
N LEU A 285 14.35 -6.65 -16.91
CA LEU A 285 15.57 -5.96 -17.35
C LEU A 285 16.22 -6.63 -18.56
N THR A 286 15.69 -7.77 -19.02
CA THR A 286 16.33 -8.61 -20.04
C THR A 286 15.80 -8.36 -21.44
N ARG A 287 14.58 -7.82 -21.55
CA ARG A 287 13.91 -7.59 -22.84
C ARG A 287 13.21 -6.25 -22.85
N PRO A 288 13.30 -5.48 -23.94
CA PRO A 288 12.49 -4.29 -24.10
C PRO A 288 11.02 -4.71 -24.19
N GLY A 289 10.20 -4.10 -23.35
CA GLY A 289 8.76 -4.28 -23.41
C GLY A 289 8.17 -3.77 -24.73
N ARG A 290 7.12 -4.43 -25.24
CA ARG A 290 6.34 -3.91 -26.37
C ARG A 290 5.21 -3.04 -25.83
N PRO A 291 5.22 -1.71 -26.08
CA PRO A 291 4.15 -0.85 -25.59
C PRO A 291 2.78 -1.35 -26.05
N PRO A 292 1.79 -1.44 -25.15
CA PRO A 292 0.44 -1.84 -25.56
C PRO A 292 -0.16 -0.75 -26.46
N ARG A 293 -1.12 -1.15 -27.30
CA ARG A 293 -2.00 -0.16 -27.96
C ARG A 293 -2.90 0.42 -26.88
N LEU A 294 -2.64 1.67 -26.52
CA LEU A 294 -3.47 2.38 -25.54
C LEU A 294 -4.76 2.83 -26.21
N THR A 295 -5.89 2.55 -25.55
CA THR A 295 -7.13 3.27 -25.83
C THR A 295 -7.06 4.63 -25.15
N ARG A 296 -7.58 5.68 -25.79
CA ARG A 296 -7.71 6.99 -25.13
C ARG A 296 -8.60 6.79 -23.88
N PRO A 297 -8.13 7.15 -22.68
CA PRO A 297 -8.98 7.09 -21.50
C PRO A 297 -10.21 7.99 -21.68
N GLY A 298 -11.28 7.67 -20.95
CA GLY A 298 -12.46 8.53 -20.88
C GLY A 298 -12.15 9.90 -20.28
N PRO A 299 -13.12 10.83 -20.30
CA PRO A 299 -12.95 12.11 -19.62
C PRO A 299 -12.68 11.91 -18.12
N VAL A 300 -11.84 12.78 -17.54
CA VAL A 300 -11.62 12.81 -16.09
C VAL A 300 -12.98 13.03 -15.41
N PRO A 301 -13.38 12.18 -14.45
CA PRO A 301 -14.61 12.39 -13.69
C PRO A 301 -14.61 13.76 -13.01
N ALA A 302 -15.79 14.37 -12.84
CA ALA A 302 -15.90 15.58 -12.04
C ALA A 302 -15.39 15.29 -10.60
N PRO A 303 -14.72 16.26 -9.94
CA PRO A 303 -14.35 16.12 -8.55
C PRO A 303 -15.59 15.72 -7.74
N ILE A 304 -15.48 14.62 -7.00
CA ILE A 304 -16.52 14.20 -6.07
C ILE A 304 -16.24 14.82 -4.71
N ALA A 305 -17.29 15.23 -4.00
CA ALA A 305 -17.16 15.48 -2.57
C ALA A 305 -16.74 14.19 -1.86
N ARG A 306 -16.18 14.33 -0.66
CA ARG A 306 -15.79 13.20 0.18
C ARG A 306 -16.86 12.12 0.19
N TRP A 307 -16.46 10.90 -0.18
CA TRP A 307 -17.33 9.73 -0.09
C TRP A 307 -17.13 9.07 1.27
N HIS A 308 -18.22 8.86 1.98
CA HIS A 308 -18.25 8.07 3.21
C HIS A 308 -18.83 6.69 2.86
N PRO A 309 -18.00 5.64 2.68
CA PRO A 309 -18.52 4.32 2.39
C PRO A 309 -19.37 3.85 3.59
N THR A 310 -20.64 3.54 3.35
CA THR A 310 -21.48 2.82 4.32
C THR A 310 -21.31 1.34 4.04
N PRO A 311 -20.75 0.55 4.99
CA PRO A 311 -20.73 -0.91 4.84
C PRO A 311 -22.16 -1.42 4.61
N PRO A 312 -22.39 -2.31 3.64
CA PRO A 312 -23.73 -2.86 3.41
C PRO A 312 -24.15 -3.72 4.61
N ASP A 313 -25.44 -3.66 4.98
CA ASP A 313 -26.02 -4.51 6.03
C ASP A 313 -25.79 -6.00 5.74
N GLU A 314 -25.94 -6.39 4.47
CA GLU A 314 -25.56 -7.71 3.96
C GLU A 314 -24.18 -7.63 3.29
N GLN A 315 -23.14 -7.98 4.04
CA GLN A 315 -21.80 -8.09 3.47
C GLN A 315 -21.69 -9.34 2.60
N ARG A 316 -21.20 -9.16 1.37
CA ARG A 316 -20.89 -10.24 0.44
C ARG A 316 -19.41 -10.16 0.10
N ALA A 317 -18.77 -11.30 -0.06
CA ALA A 317 -17.38 -11.34 -0.52
C ALA A 317 -17.27 -10.62 -1.88
N PRO A 318 -16.24 -9.76 -2.07
CA PRO A 318 -16.06 -9.05 -3.33
C PRO A 318 -15.89 -10.04 -4.48
N THR A 319 -16.54 -9.73 -5.60
CA THR A 319 -16.37 -10.48 -6.85
C THR A 319 -15.09 -10.02 -7.53
N VAL A 320 -14.23 -10.98 -7.86
CA VAL A 320 -13.01 -10.70 -8.62
C VAL A 320 -13.41 -10.29 -10.04
N GLU A 321 -12.84 -9.19 -10.53
CA GLU A 321 -13.03 -8.76 -11.92
C GLU A 321 -12.67 -9.88 -12.90
N PRO A 322 -13.47 -10.12 -13.95
CA PRO A 322 -13.18 -11.16 -14.92
C PRO A 322 -11.91 -10.82 -15.72
N GLY A 323 -11.06 -11.82 -15.97
CA GLY A 323 -9.85 -11.68 -16.78
C GLY A 323 -8.65 -12.43 -16.19
N THR A 324 -7.50 -12.28 -16.85
CA THR A 324 -6.22 -12.79 -16.37
C THR A 324 -5.18 -11.69 -16.49
N ARG A 325 -4.39 -11.46 -15.44
CA ARG A 325 -3.20 -10.61 -15.49
C ARG A 325 -1.95 -11.49 -15.53
N PRO A 326 -0.95 -11.19 -16.37
CA PRO A 326 0.30 -11.94 -16.35
C PRO A 326 1.01 -11.73 -15.01
N ALA A 327 1.57 -12.78 -14.43
CA ALA A 327 2.30 -12.72 -13.17
C ALA A 327 3.81 -12.77 -13.41
N ARG A 328 4.60 -12.06 -12.58
CA ARG A 328 6.06 -12.21 -12.56
C ARG A 328 6.44 -13.56 -11.93
N PRO A 329 7.58 -14.15 -12.33
CA PRO A 329 8.09 -15.33 -11.66
C PRO A 329 8.39 -15.05 -10.19
N VAL A 330 7.78 -15.84 -9.29
CA VAL A 330 8.01 -15.74 -7.85
C VAL A 330 9.27 -16.50 -7.42
N PRO A 331 9.94 -16.09 -6.32
CA PRO A 331 11.13 -16.77 -5.83
C PRO A 331 10.82 -18.03 -4.99
N TYR A 332 9.56 -18.41 -4.84
CA TYR A 332 9.11 -19.51 -3.99
C TYR A 332 8.67 -20.73 -4.80
N ARG A 333 8.81 -21.93 -4.22
CA ARG A 333 8.19 -23.16 -4.72
C ARG A 333 7.63 -23.95 -3.54
N THR A 334 6.39 -23.63 -3.17
CA THR A 334 5.77 -24.04 -1.91
C THR A 334 4.85 -25.26 -2.06
N THR A 335 4.91 -26.16 -1.08
CA THR A 335 3.95 -27.25 -0.89
C THR A 335 3.64 -27.43 0.59
N VAL A 336 2.44 -27.87 0.91
CA VAL A 336 2.04 -28.23 2.28
C VAL A 336 1.39 -29.60 2.27
N SER A 337 1.80 -30.48 3.18
CA SER A 337 1.19 -31.80 3.39
C SER A 337 0.91 -32.04 4.88
N GLY A 338 -0.11 -32.84 5.18
CA GLY A 338 -0.51 -33.18 6.55
C GLY A 338 -0.55 -34.69 6.77
N VAL A 339 0.04 -35.17 7.87
CA VAL A 339 -0.01 -36.58 8.28
C VAL A 339 -0.59 -36.67 9.70
N LEU A 340 -1.73 -37.33 9.85
CA LEU A 340 -2.31 -37.61 11.16
C LEU A 340 -1.60 -38.81 11.80
N ARG A 341 -0.93 -38.57 12.93
CA ARG A 341 -0.23 -39.57 13.73
C ARG A 341 -1.17 -40.24 14.73
N PRO A 342 -0.82 -41.46 15.19
CA PRO A 342 -1.42 -42.05 16.38
C PRO A 342 -1.43 -41.06 17.55
N HIS A 343 -2.42 -41.17 18.44
CA HIS A 343 -2.63 -40.28 19.59
C HIS A 343 -3.08 -38.85 19.25
N GLY A 344 -3.42 -38.55 17.99
CA GLY A 344 -4.10 -37.30 17.61
C GLY A 344 -3.17 -36.10 17.48
N THR A 345 -2.02 -36.30 16.83
CA THR A 345 -1.15 -35.20 16.38
C THR A 345 -1.20 -35.11 14.87
N LEU A 346 -1.45 -33.92 14.31
CA LEU A 346 -1.35 -33.64 12.88
C LEU A 346 0.02 -33.01 12.60
N ASP A 347 0.89 -33.74 11.90
CA ASP A 347 2.16 -33.20 11.42
C ASP A 347 1.92 -32.46 10.10
N LEU A 348 2.10 -31.15 10.10
CA LEU A 348 2.04 -30.31 8.91
C LEU A 348 3.45 -30.06 8.38
N THR A 349 3.81 -30.66 7.24
CA THR A 349 5.08 -30.38 6.56
C THR A 349 4.90 -29.23 5.58
N LEU A 350 5.55 -28.11 5.88
CA LEU A 350 5.72 -26.94 5.04
C LEU A 350 7.01 -27.09 4.25
N THR A 351 6.96 -26.99 2.93
CA THR A 351 8.16 -27.09 2.09
C THR A 351 8.23 -25.90 1.16
N ASN A 352 9.44 -25.36 0.99
CA ASN A 352 9.78 -24.35 0.01
C ASN A 352 11.13 -24.70 -0.62
N THR A 353 11.11 -25.07 -1.90
CA THR A 353 12.32 -25.36 -2.70
C THR A 353 12.72 -24.17 -3.58
N GLY A 354 12.13 -22.99 -3.32
CA GLY A 354 12.49 -21.74 -3.96
C GLY A 354 13.83 -21.18 -3.48
N ARG A 355 14.21 -20.04 -4.06
CA ARG A 355 15.48 -19.35 -3.77
C ARG A 355 15.39 -18.31 -2.65
N ALA A 356 14.17 -18.00 -2.19
CA ALA A 356 13.92 -17.09 -1.07
C ALA A 356 13.03 -17.77 -0.03
N SER A 357 13.12 -17.35 1.23
CA SER A 357 12.28 -17.85 2.32
C SER A 357 10.80 -17.61 2.04
N ALA A 358 9.94 -18.58 2.34
CA ALA A 358 8.49 -18.45 2.21
C ALA A 358 7.86 -18.37 3.59
N HIS A 359 7.08 -17.32 3.83
CA HIS A 359 6.30 -17.17 5.05
C HIS A 359 5.01 -17.99 4.98
N PHE A 360 4.74 -18.78 6.02
CA PHE A 360 3.51 -19.53 6.20
C PHE A 360 2.81 -19.12 7.50
N ALA A 361 1.49 -18.90 7.42
CA ALA A 361 0.63 -18.71 8.58
C ALA A 361 -0.33 -19.90 8.71
N ILE A 362 -0.39 -20.52 9.89
CA ILE A 362 -1.16 -21.73 10.17
C ILE A 362 -2.29 -21.36 11.12
N TYR A 363 -3.53 -21.59 10.68
CA TYR A 363 -4.77 -21.26 11.37
C TYR A 363 -5.48 -22.53 11.84
N PRO A 364 -5.22 -22.99 13.08
CA PRO A 364 -5.96 -24.09 13.68
C PRO A 364 -7.32 -23.61 14.21
N TYR A 365 -8.41 -23.98 13.53
CA TYR A 365 -9.76 -23.49 13.83
C TYR A 365 -10.51 -24.32 14.88
N ALA A 366 -9.95 -25.43 15.39
CA ALA A 366 -10.58 -26.25 16.42
C ALA A 366 -10.06 -25.93 17.84
N GLY A 367 -9.37 -24.79 18.01
CA GLY A 367 -8.88 -24.32 19.30
C GLY A 367 -7.56 -24.96 19.74
N GLU A 368 -6.81 -25.56 18.83
CA GLU A 368 -5.51 -26.17 19.13
C GLU A 368 -4.44 -25.15 19.54
N ARG A 369 -4.61 -23.88 19.16
CA ARG A 369 -3.75 -22.76 19.57
C ARG A 369 -4.60 -21.51 19.82
N PRO A 370 -4.17 -20.61 20.73
CA PRO A 370 -4.83 -19.34 20.95
C PRO A 370 -4.67 -18.37 19.76
N GLU A 371 -3.59 -18.55 18.98
CA GLU A 371 -3.24 -17.67 17.86
C GLU A 371 -2.66 -18.48 16.67
N PRO A 372 -2.66 -17.91 15.45
CA PRO A 372 -2.00 -18.51 14.30
C PRO A 372 -0.51 -18.71 14.53
N ALA A 373 0.05 -19.78 13.98
CA ALA A 373 1.48 -20.02 14.00
C ALA A 373 2.14 -19.50 12.72
N HIS A 374 3.24 -18.78 12.85
CA HIS A 374 3.96 -18.16 11.74
C HIS A 374 5.33 -18.81 11.54
N ARG A 375 5.68 -19.16 10.30
CA ARG A 375 6.92 -19.88 9.96
C ARG A 375 7.54 -19.36 8.67
N ASP A 376 8.81 -18.97 8.75
CA ASP A 376 9.64 -18.65 7.58
C ASP A 376 10.43 -19.89 7.18
N VAL A 377 10.16 -20.42 5.99
CA VAL A 377 10.68 -21.72 5.57
C VAL A 377 11.55 -21.60 4.32
N SER A 378 12.79 -22.05 4.45
CA SER A 378 13.71 -22.38 3.36
C SER A 378 14.05 -23.86 3.47
N GLY A 379 13.67 -24.68 2.48
CA GLY A 379 13.75 -26.13 2.59
C GLY A 379 12.46 -26.75 3.12
N SER A 380 12.48 -27.38 4.28
CA SER A 380 11.30 -28.05 4.85
C SER A 380 11.22 -27.85 6.37
N HIS A 381 10.01 -27.65 6.88
CA HIS A 381 9.68 -27.54 8.30
C HIS A 381 8.47 -28.40 8.61
N THR A 382 8.50 -29.16 9.69
CA THR A 382 7.32 -29.92 10.17
C THR A 382 6.80 -29.27 11.43
N GLU A 383 5.56 -28.77 11.37
CA GLU A 383 4.84 -28.20 12.50
C GLU A 383 3.90 -29.27 13.10
N PRO A 384 4.19 -29.80 14.29
CA PRO A 384 3.26 -30.68 14.98
C PRO A 384 2.08 -29.89 15.55
N LEU A 385 0.87 -30.41 15.37
CA LEU A 385 -0.36 -29.87 15.94
C LEU A 385 -1.09 -30.93 16.75
N THR A 386 -1.03 -30.82 18.07
CA THR A 386 -1.83 -31.66 18.97
C THR A 386 -3.30 -31.28 18.85
N LEU A 387 -4.14 -32.23 18.44
CA LEU A 387 -5.56 -31.98 18.24
C LEU A 387 -6.27 -31.79 19.59
N ALA A 388 -7.08 -30.75 19.70
CA ALA A 388 -7.83 -30.43 20.93
C ALA A 388 -9.13 -31.24 21.07
N GLY A 389 -9.74 -31.65 19.95
CA GLY A 389 -11.05 -32.31 19.94
C GLY A 389 -11.13 -33.56 19.07
N ALA A 390 -12.35 -34.05 18.88
CA ALA A 390 -12.66 -35.21 18.03
C ALA A 390 -12.55 -34.92 16.53
N ALA A 391 -12.51 -33.65 16.14
CA ALA A 391 -12.31 -33.20 14.77
C ALA A 391 -11.29 -32.06 14.74
N TYR A 392 -10.63 -31.90 13.59
CA TYR A 392 -9.68 -30.82 13.33
C TYR A 392 -10.06 -30.08 12.06
N ARG A 393 -9.71 -28.79 12.01
CA ARG A 393 -9.78 -27.95 10.82
C ARG A 393 -8.62 -26.97 10.86
N VAL A 394 -7.74 -27.04 9.88
CA VAL A 394 -6.56 -26.19 9.81
C VAL A 394 -6.47 -25.58 8.43
N ALA A 395 -6.25 -24.27 8.35
CA ALA A 395 -5.81 -23.63 7.12
C ALA A 395 -4.34 -23.24 7.20
N VAL A 396 -3.66 -23.25 6.07
CA VAL A 396 -2.30 -22.73 5.92
C VAL A 396 -2.31 -21.72 4.79
N GLN A 397 -1.90 -20.49 5.09
CA GLN A 397 -1.64 -19.44 4.11
C GLN A 397 -0.14 -19.43 3.77
N GLY A 398 0.20 -19.24 2.50
CA GLY A 398 1.56 -19.01 2.05
C GLY A 398 1.65 -17.83 1.08
N PRO A 399 2.85 -17.52 0.55
CA PRO A 399 3.02 -16.42 -0.39
C PRO A 399 2.28 -16.70 -1.70
N ASN A 400 2.17 -15.68 -2.56
CA ASN A 400 1.51 -15.78 -3.87
C ASN A 400 0.05 -16.26 -3.78
N GLY A 401 -0.67 -15.82 -2.75
CA GLY A 401 -2.08 -16.19 -2.51
C GLY A 401 -2.30 -17.69 -2.27
N SER A 402 -1.25 -18.42 -1.88
CA SER A 402 -1.35 -19.86 -1.65
C SER A 402 -2.18 -20.14 -0.39
N TRP A 403 -3.09 -21.11 -0.49
CA TRP A 403 -4.00 -21.49 0.59
C TRP A 403 -4.21 -23.01 0.56
N TRP A 404 -4.07 -23.65 1.72
CA TRP A 404 -4.32 -25.08 1.90
C TRP A 404 -5.25 -25.30 3.08
N GLU A 405 -6.19 -26.23 2.96
CA GLU A 405 -7.10 -26.60 4.04
C GLU A 405 -7.02 -28.09 4.35
N PHE A 406 -6.94 -28.41 5.63
CA PHE A 406 -6.93 -29.75 6.19
C PHE A 406 -8.11 -29.88 7.15
N GLY A 407 -8.78 -31.03 7.14
CA GLY A 407 -9.85 -31.29 8.10
C GLY A 407 -10.25 -32.76 8.12
N GLY A 408 -10.71 -33.21 9.28
CA GLY A 408 -11.11 -34.60 9.49
C GLY A 408 -11.38 -34.94 10.94
N ALA A 409 -11.71 -36.21 11.20
CA ALA A 409 -11.83 -36.75 12.56
C ALA A 409 -10.46 -37.14 13.13
N ARG A 410 -10.26 -36.99 14.44
CA ARG A 410 -9.03 -37.35 15.18
C ARG A 410 -8.68 -38.82 15.03
N ASP A 411 -9.68 -39.69 14.94
CA ASP A 411 -9.48 -41.14 14.89
C ASP A 411 -9.38 -41.69 13.45
N GLY A 412 -9.25 -40.80 12.46
CA GLY A 412 -9.18 -41.21 11.04
C GLY A 412 -10.50 -41.74 10.47
N GLY A 413 -11.60 -41.65 11.22
CA GLY A 413 -12.94 -42.08 10.80
C GLY A 413 -13.37 -41.40 9.51
N ARG A 414 -13.41 -42.17 8.41
CA ARG A 414 -13.90 -41.72 7.10
C ARG A 414 -15.38 -41.32 7.18
N ARG A 415 -15.65 -40.02 7.26
CA ARG A 415 -16.74 -39.38 6.51
C ARG A 415 -16.11 -38.34 5.61
N GLY A 416 -15.94 -38.74 4.35
CA GLY A 416 -15.04 -38.11 3.41
C GLY A 416 -15.44 -36.70 2.97
N ARG A 417 -14.42 -35.83 2.91
CA ARG A 417 -13.98 -35.23 1.65
C ARG A 417 -12.46 -35.39 1.58
N ARG A 418 -11.95 -35.83 0.43
CA ARG A 418 -10.51 -35.83 0.12
C ARG A 418 -9.92 -34.45 0.44
N PRO A 419 -8.68 -34.32 0.93
CA PRO A 419 -8.00 -33.04 0.95
C PRO A 419 -7.91 -32.54 -0.48
N ALA A 420 -8.68 -31.51 -0.79
CA ALA A 420 -8.41 -30.72 -1.97
C ALA A 420 -7.21 -29.83 -1.58
N ALA A 421 -5.99 -30.31 -1.84
CA ALA A 421 -4.91 -29.40 -2.16
C ALA A 421 -5.21 -28.83 -3.54
N ALA A 422 -6.22 -27.97 -3.61
CA ALA A 422 -6.36 -27.06 -4.72
C ALA A 422 -5.54 -25.83 -4.30
N PRO A 423 -4.43 -25.48 -4.97
CA PRO A 423 -4.08 -24.07 -4.98
C PRO A 423 -5.35 -23.37 -5.47
N ALA A 424 -5.81 -22.34 -4.77
CA ALA A 424 -6.81 -21.43 -5.32
C ALA A 424 -6.17 -20.63 -6.48
N ARG A 425 -5.65 -21.32 -7.50
CA ARG A 425 -5.36 -20.72 -8.81
C ARG A 425 -6.69 -20.50 -9.50
N ARG A 426 -7.32 -19.36 -9.22
CA ARG A 426 -8.27 -18.77 -10.14
C ARG A 426 -7.47 -18.19 -11.32
N GLY A 427 -7.26 -19.02 -12.35
CA GLY A 427 -6.85 -18.59 -13.69
C GLY A 427 -5.57 -19.22 -14.26
N GLY A 428 -5.70 -19.78 -15.48
CA GLY A 428 -4.62 -19.89 -16.47
C GLY A 428 -3.76 -21.16 -16.47
N ALA A 429 -3.75 -21.88 -17.59
CA ALA A 429 -3.18 -23.20 -17.80
C ALA A 429 -1.65 -23.22 -18.04
N GLY A 430 -1.04 -24.40 -17.79
CA GLY A 430 0.15 -24.86 -18.50
C GLY A 430 1.36 -25.19 -17.63
N ASP A 431 1.39 -26.38 -17.02
CA ASP A 431 2.53 -27.30 -17.21
C ASP A 431 2.12 -28.73 -16.84
N ARG A 432 2.30 -29.69 -17.76
CA ARG A 432 2.05 -31.12 -17.53
C ARG A 432 3.42 -31.77 -17.36
N GLN A 433 3.81 -32.07 -16.12
CA GLN A 433 4.93 -32.97 -15.87
C GLN A 433 4.38 -34.39 -15.69
N LEU A 434 4.56 -35.22 -16.72
CA LEU A 434 4.33 -36.66 -16.67
C LEU A 434 5.48 -37.31 -15.91
N GLY A 435 5.23 -37.74 -14.67
CA GLY A 435 6.09 -38.66 -13.93
C GLY A 435 5.28 -39.92 -13.62
N ALA A 436 5.68 -41.04 -14.20
CA ALA A 436 5.08 -42.35 -13.91
C ALA A 436 5.52 -42.80 -12.51
N GLY A 437 4.55 -43.01 -11.62
CA GLY A 437 4.74 -43.52 -10.26
C GLY A 437 3.46 -43.35 -9.46
N GLY A 438 2.84 -44.45 -9.05
CA GLY A 438 1.46 -44.49 -8.55
C GLY A 438 1.21 -43.61 -7.31
N HIS A 439 0.47 -42.52 -7.50
CA HIS A 439 -0.26 -41.80 -6.45
C HIS A 439 -1.67 -41.42 -6.95
N PRO A 440 -2.72 -41.49 -6.10
CA PRO A 440 -4.10 -41.41 -6.55
C PRO A 440 -4.50 -39.99 -7.00
N ALA A 441 -5.07 -39.91 -8.21
CA ALA A 441 -5.52 -38.70 -8.88
C ALA A 441 -6.67 -37.94 -8.16
N ALA A 442 -6.60 -36.61 -8.19
CA ALA A 442 -7.64 -35.68 -7.76
C ALA A 442 -8.83 -35.62 -8.75
N ARG A 443 -10.06 -35.44 -8.25
CA ARG A 443 -11.26 -35.20 -9.06
C ARG A 443 -11.68 -33.72 -8.94
N ARG A 444 -11.95 -33.09 -10.08
CA ARG A 444 -12.67 -31.81 -10.20
C ARG A 444 -14.12 -31.97 -9.72
N ARG A 445 -14.62 -31.02 -8.94
CA ARG A 445 -16.05 -30.69 -8.89
C ARG A 445 -16.19 -29.24 -9.34
N ALA A 446 -16.74 -29.04 -10.55
CA ALA A 446 -17.35 -27.78 -10.91
C ALA A 446 -18.68 -27.68 -10.14
N VAL A 447 -18.94 -26.55 -9.51
CA VAL A 447 -20.29 -26.17 -9.11
C VAL A 447 -20.81 -25.32 -10.26
N ASP A 448 -21.74 -25.89 -11.02
CA ASP A 448 -22.56 -25.18 -11.99
C ASP A 448 -23.76 -24.61 -11.23
N PRO A 449 -24.08 -23.32 -11.32
CA PRO A 449 -25.27 -22.77 -10.70
C PRO A 449 -26.42 -22.89 -11.72
N ASP A 450 -26.96 -24.08 -11.91
CA ASP A 450 -28.33 -24.23 -12.41
C ASP A 450 -28.85 -25.64 -12.11
N GLY A 451 -29.77 -25.68 -11.14
CA GLY A 451 -30.53 -26.86 -10.76
C GLY A 451 -32.02 -26.53 -10.78
N ALA A 452 -32.61 -26.40 -11.96
CA ALA A 452 -34.04 -26.61 -12.17
C ALA A 452 -34.22 -27.69 -13.25
N GLY A 453 -35.01 -28.70 -12.90
CA GLY A 453 -35.04 -30.00 -13.53
C GLY A 453 -35.51 -30.05 -14.98
N ARG A 454 -35.13 -31.16 -15.62
CA ARG A 454 -35.66 -31.62 -16.91
C ARG A 454 -37.17 -31.89 -16.80
N GLY A 455 -37.96 -31.30 -17.68
CA GLY A 455 -39.35 -31.67 -17.98
C GLY A 455 -39.63 -31.39 -19.45
N GLY A 456 -39.93 -32.43 -20.22
CA GLY A 456 -40.04 -32.40 -21.68
C GLY A 456 -41.20 -31.57 -22.22
N ALA A 457 -41.00 -30.97 -23.39
CA ALA A 457 -42.05 -30.29 -24.14
C ALA A 457 -42.72 -31.26 -25.12
N HIS A 458 -43.94 -31.70 -24.78
CA HIS A 458 -44.95 -32.07 -25.76
C HIS A 458 -45.84 -30.85 -26.02
N ARG A 459 -45.96 -30.43 -27.29
CA ARG A 459 -47.14 -29.67 -27.79
C ARG A 459 -48.35 -30.61 -27.74
N PRO A 460 -49.60 -30.15 -27.46
CA PRO A 460 -50.31 -29.29 -28.42
C PRO A 460 -51.46 -28.37 -27.89
N ARG A 461 -52.04 -27.63 -28.85
CA ARG A 461 -53.42 -27.10 -28.99
C ARG A 461 -53.81 -25.71 -28.46
N ARG A 462 -54.29 -24.90 -29.42
CA ARG A 462 -55.15 -23.72 -29.32
C ARG A 462 -56.56 -24.08 -28.81
N LEU A 463 -57.21 -23.12 -28.14
CA LEU A 463 -58.65 -22.75 -28.18
C LEU A 463 -58.78 -21.45 -27.35
N ALA A 464 -59.02 -20.28 -27.96
CA ALA A 464 -60.32 -19.62 -28.20
C ALA A 464 -60.97 -19.02 -26.93
N GLY A 465 -61.24 -17.70 -26.94
CA GLY A 465 -62.12 -17.02 -25.98
C GLY A 465 -61.72 -15.58 -25.62
N ALA A 466 -62.18 -14.59 -26.40
CA ALA A 466 -62.29 -13.19 -25.99
C ALA A 466 -63.53 -13.02 -25.05
N PRO A 467 -63.80 -11.88 -24.34
CA PRO A 467 -63.72 -10.51 -24.88
C PRO A 467 -63.25 -9.37 -23.91
N ARG A 468 -62.91 -8.23 -24.53
CA ARG A 468 -62.86 -6.84 -24.00
C ARG A 468 -64.28 -6.37 -23.55
N PRO A 469 -64.53 -5.19 -22.90
CA PRO A 469 -63.84 -3.88 -22.98
C PRO A 469 -63.77 -3.10 -21.61
N LEU A 470 -63.17 -1.91 -21.42
CA LEU A 470 -63.67 -0.57 -21.80
C LEU A 470 -62.67 0.54 -21.38
N ARG A 471 -62.74 1.65 -22.12
CA ARG A 471 -61.97 2.91 -22.05
C ARG A 471 -62.46 3.89 -20.97
N ARG A 472 -61.58 4.82 -20.52
CA ARG A 472 -61.66 6.30 -20.64
C ARG A 472 -60.48 6.93 -19.84
N ALA A 473 -59.54 7.67 -20.46
CA ALA A 473 -59.54 9.14 -20.68
C ALA A 473 -59.84 9.93 -19.40
N GLY A 474 -59.06 10.88 -18.88
CA GLY A 474 -57.87 11.62 -19.32
C GLY A 474 -58.00 13.07 -18.80
N HIS A 475 -56.94 13.71 -18.29
CA HIS A 475 -56.79 15.17 -18.38
C HIS A 475 -55.37 15.66 -18.00
N ARG A 476 -54.91 16.63 -18.79
CA ARG A 476 -53.69 17.45 -18.66
C ARG A 476 -54.06 18.86 -18.21
N ARG A 477 -53.14 19.57 -17.54
CA ARG A 477 -52.80 21.02 -17.64
C ARG A 477 -51.55 21.23 -16.74
N ARG A 478 -50.33 21.56 -17.20
CA ARG A 478 -49.73 22.86 -17.65
C ARG A 478 -50.17 24.05 -16.77
N ARG A 479 -49.35 25.03 -16.36
CA ARG A 479 -47.93 25.45 -16.44
C ARG A 479 -47.88 26.76 -15.60
N SER A 480 -46.77 27.14 -14.97
CA SER A 480 -46.32 28.54 -14.84
C SER A 480 -44.91 28.64 -14.24
N ARG A 481 -44.26 29.79 -14.49
CA ARG A 481 -42.82 30.06 -14.53
C ARG A 481 -42.59 31.45 -13.88
N VAL A 482 -41.38 31.69 -13.35
CA VAL A 482 -40.61 32.97 -13.22
C VAL A 482 -40.38 33.56 -11.79
N PRO A 483 -39.19 34.17 -11.48
CA PRO A 483 -38.51 34.37 -10.17
C PRO A 483 -38.35 35.89 -9.81
N PRO A 484 -37.21 36.46 -9.27
CA PRO A 484 -36.29 36.21 -8.12
C PRO A 484 -36.23 37.42 -7.11
N HIS A 485 -35.42 37.38 -6.02
CA HIS A 485 -34.81 38.50 -5.21
C HIS A 485 -34.35 37.91 -3.84
N ALA A 486 -33.39 38.38 -3.01
CA ALA A 486 -32.28 39.34 -3.02
C ALA A 486 -31.46 39.13 -1.68
N HIS A 487 -30.28 39.76 -1.58
CA HIS A 487 -29.22 39.74 -0.54
C HIS A 487 -29.58 39.95 0.95
N GLN A 488 -28.75 39.40 1.87
CA GLN A 488 -27.99 40.04 3.00
C GLN A 488 -27.40 38.98 4.00
N PRO A 489 -26.53 39.30 5.00
CA PRO A 489 -25.06 39.45 5.00
C PRO A 489 -24.33 38.38 5.90
N PRO A 490 -22.98 38.38 6.05
CA PRO A 490 -22.29 37.42 6.91
C PRO A 490 -22.18 37.91 8.37
N LEU A 491 -22.48 37.02 9.32
CA LEU A 491 -22.27 37.23 10.76
C LEU A 491 -20.92 36.63 11.20
N THR A 492 -20.12 37.52 11.78
CA THR A 492 -19.07 37.37 12.81
C THR A 492 -18.83 35.99 13.45
N GLY A 493 -17.55 35.64 13.63
CA GLY A 493 -17.07 34.49 14.42
C GLY A 493 -17.38 34.57 15.92
N PRO A 494 -16.94 33.57 16.73
CA PRO A 494 -15.56 33.63 17.20
C PRO A 494 -14.82 32.28 17.33
N THR A 495 -13.48 32.37 17.30
CA THR A 495 -12.45 31.62 18.06
C THR A 495 -12.68 30.16 18.44
N GLY A 496 -11.77 29.29 17.98
CA GLY A 496 -11.51 27.97 18.57
C GLY A 496 -10.76 27.07 17.61
N GLY A 497 -9.42 26.98 17.74
CA GLY A 497 -8.60 26.09 16.91
C GLY A 497 -8.93 24.61 17.18
N PRO A 498 -8.87 23.72 16.17
CA PRO A 498 -9.01 22.30 16.43
C PRO A 498 -7.62 21.68 16.61
N ALA A 499 -7.34 21.31 17.85
CA ALA A 499 -6.47 20.19 18.15
C ALA A 499 -7.17 18.91 17.61
N CYS A 500 -6.66 18.34 16.53
CA CYS A 500 -7.07 17.00 16.11
C CYS A 500 -6.40 15.97 17.02
N ARG A 501 -7.15 15.60 18.07
CA ARG A 501 -6.92 14.43 18.90
C ARG A 501 -7.08 13.17 18.05
N GLY A 502 -6.23 12.19 18.33
CA GLY A 502 -6.26 10.87 17.74
C GLY A 502 -7.62 10.20 17.81
N ALA A 503 -7.93 9.48 16.75
CA ALA A 503 -8.94 8.43 16.74
C ALA A 503 -8.22 7.09 16.60
N ARG A 504 -8.75 6.14 17.35
CA ARG A 504 -8.27 4.77 17.60
C ARG A 504 -8.26 3.90 16.36
#